data_AF-A0A2T3LPJ1-F1
#
_entry.id   AF-A0A2T3LPJ1-F1
#
_cell.length_a   1.000
_cell.length_b   1.000
_cell.length_c   1.000
_cell.angle_alpha   90.00
_cell.angle_beta   90.00
_cell.angle_gamma   90.00
#
_symmetry.space_group_name_H-M   'P 1'
#
loop_
_entity.id
_entity.type
_entity.pdbx_description
1 polymer ?
#
loop_
_entity_poly.entity_id
_entity_poly.type
_entity_poly.pdbx_seq_one_letter_code
_entity_poly.pdbx_strand_id
1 'polypeptide(L)'
;MLKKWNEKWFKRWSIRREKGQLHYVLSQTAIYVFFLIIGLFLQTLLFSNQSKWDVFLPNTAKYALFWFVMGLIVNYFGWIFAEIRYQNVIKKKKEENGNH
;
A
#
# COMPACT_ATOMS: atom_id res chain seq x y z
N MET A 1 2.12 -15.09 -21.14
CA MET A 1 1.53 -14.88 -19.80
C MET A 1 1.71 -13.46 -19.26
N LEU A 2 2.87 -12.84 -19.42
CA LEU A 2 3.17 -11.47 -18.94
C LEU A 2 2.21 -10.38 -19.48
N LYS A 3 1.79 -10.47 -20.75
CA LYS A 3 0.85 -9.52 -21.37
C LYS A 3 -0.51 -9.47 -20.66
N LYS A 4 -1.12 -10.64 -20.41
CA LYS A 4 -2.39 -10.76 -19.67
C LYS A 4 -2.29 -10.21 -18.25
N TRP A 5 -1.14 -10.39 -17.59
CA TRP A 5 -0.91 -9.88 -16.23
C TRP A 5 -0.80 -8.35 -16.22
N ASN A 6 -0.09 -7.77 -17.19
CA ASN A 6 0.00 -6.31 -17.37
C ASN A 6 -1.36 -5.68 -17.67
N GLU A 7 -2.19 -6.29 -18.51
CA GLU A 7 -3.55 -5.82 -18.78
C GLU A 7 -4.43 -5.85 -17.53
N LYS A 8 -4.37 -6.95 -16.77
CA LYS A 8 -5.12 -7.08 -15.50
C LYS A 8 -4.64 -6.09 -14.44
N TRP A 9 -3.34 -5.81 -14.37
CA TRP A 9 -2.80 -4.77 -13.51
C TRP A 9 -3.26 -3.38 -13.96
N PHE A 10 -3.16 -3.06 -15.25
CA PHE A 10 -3.54 -1.77 -15.81
C PHE A 10 -5.03 -1.45 -15.58
N LYS A 11 -5.92 -2.42 -15.81
CA LYS A 11 -7.37 -2.26 -15.52
C LYS A 11 -7.65 -2.04 -14.04
N ARG A 12 -6.91 -2.72 -13.15
CA ARG A 12 -7.04 -2.52 -11.70
C ARG A 12 -6.50 -1.17 -11.26
N TRP A 13 -5.37 -0.75 -11.83
CA TRP A 13 -4.79 0.57 -11.57
C TRP A 13 -5.70 1.70 -12.06
N SER A 14 -6.32 1.57 -13.23
CA SER A 14 -7.22 2.60 -13.76
C SER A 14 -8.43 2.87 -12.86
N ILE A 15 -9.02 1.81 -12.28
CA ILE A 15 -10.10 1.95 -11.30
C ILE A 15 -9.59 2.57 -9.99
N ARG A 16 -8.38 2.20 -9.57
CA ARG A 16 -7.81 2.66 -8.30
C ARG A 16 -7.38 4.13 -8.34
N ARG A 17 -6.79 4.58 -9.45
CA ARG A 17 -6.36 5.98 -9.64
C ARG A 17 -7.53 6.95 -9.72
N GLU A 18 -8.70 6.51 -10.18
CA GLU A 18 -9.93 7.31 -10.23
C GLU A 18 -10.34 7.82 -8.84
N LYS A 19 -10.08 7.03 -7.80
CA LYS A 19 -10.32 7.44 -6.39
C LYS A 19 -9.30 8.45 -5.86
N GLY A 20 -8.25 8.75 -6.63
CA GLY A 20 -7.22 9.73 -6.30
C GLY A 20 -6.07 9.20 -5.43
N GLN A 21 -5.02 10.02 -5.38
CA GLN A 21 -3.77 9.72 -4.67
C GLN A 21 -3.97 9.60 -3.16
N LEU A 22 -4.70 10.55 -2.55
CA LEU A 22 -4.92 10.56 -1.10
C LEU A 22 -5.62 9.29 -0.63
N HIS A 23 -6.67 8.87 -1.33
CA HIS A 23 -7.41 7.64 -1.00
C HIS A 23 -6.52 6.40 -1.10
N TYR A 24 -5.66 6.32 -2.12
CA TYR A 24 -4.70 5.22 -2.28
C TYR A 24 -3.75 5.15 -1.09
N VAL A 25 -3.07 6.26 -0.81
CA VAL A 25 -2.02 6.33 0.22
C VAL A 25 -2.60 6.01 1.59
N LEU A 26 -3.74 6.63 1.95
CA LEU A 26 -4.39 6.37 3.24
C LEU A 26 -4.88 4.93 3.36
N SER A 27 -5.53 4.38 2.33
CA SER A 27 -6.07 3.02 2.39
C SER A 27 -4.97 1.97 2.50
N GLN A 28 -3.89 2.11 1.73
CA GLN A 28 -2.77 1.16 1.81
C GLN A 28 -2.05 1.27 3.16
N THR A 29 -1.78 2.48 3.64
CA THR A 29 -1.14 2.69 4.94
C THR A 29 -2.00 2.13 6.08
N ALA A 30 -3.31 2.39 6.07
CA ALA A 30 -4.22 1.86 7.08
C ALA A 30 -4.22 0.32 7.11
N ILE A 31 -4.24 -0.31 5.94
CA ILE A 31 -4.16 -1.78 5.82
C ILE A 31 -2.86 -2.31 6.44
N TYR A 32 -1.72 -1.70 6.13
CA TYR A 32 -0.43 -2.16 6.66
C TYR A 32 -0.32 -1.98 8.18
N VAL A 33 -0.76 -0.83 8.70
CA VAL A 33 -0.76 -0.58 10.15
C VAL A 33 -1.71 -1.54 10.87
N PHE A 34 -2.88 -1.83 10.28
CA PHE A 34 -3.82 -2.80 10.84
C PHE A 34 -3.20 -4.21 10.94
N PHE A 35 -2.57 -4.71 9.87
CA PHE A 35 -1.88 -6.01 9.90
C PHE A 35 -0.74 -6.04 10.91
N LEU A 36 0.00 -4.94 11.06
CA LEU A 36 1.08 -4.83 12.04
C LEU A 36 0.55 -4.93 13.47
N ILE A 37 -0.54 -4.23 13.79
CA ILE A 37 -1.16 -4.27 15.12
C ILE A 37 -1.65 -5.69 15.42
N ILE A 38 -2.29 -6.36 14.46
CA ILE A 38 -2.71 -7.76 14.62
C ILE A 38 -1.51 -8.67 14.88
N GLY A 39 -0.41 -8.51 14.13
CA GLY A 39 0.80 -9.29 14.31
C GLY A 39 1.40 -9.12 15.72
N LEU A 40 1.52 -7.88 16.19
CA LEU A 40 2.00 -7.58 17.54
C LEU A 40 1.06 -8.14 18.62
N PHE A 41 -0.24 -8.06 18.40
CA PHE A 41 -1.24 -8.60 19.31
C PHE A 41 -1.12 -10.13 19.41
N LEU A 42 -1.07 -10.83 18.29
CA LEU A 42 -0.87 -12.28 18.24
C LEU A 42 0.45 -12.70 18.91
N GLN A 43 1.53 -11.97 18.63
CA GLN A 43 2.82 -12.23 19.27
C GLN A 43 2.72 -12.10 20.80
N THR A 44 2.03 -11.07 21.28
CA THR A 44 1.87 -10.85 22.72
C THR A 44 0.99 -11.92 23.34
N LEU A 45 -0.11 -12.29 22.68
CA LEU A 45 -1.04 -13.31 23.12
C LEU A 45 -0.41 -14.72 23.19
N LEU A 46 0.45 -15.07 22.22
CA LEU A 46 1.04 -16.41 22.13
C LEU A 46 2.32 -16.60 22.95
N PHE A 47 3.09 -15.53 23.19
CA PHE A 47 4.46 -15.66 23.73
C PHE A 47 4.72 -14.85 25.01
N SER A 48 3.70 -14.21 25.61
CA SER A 48 3.88 -13.38 26.80
C SER A 48 3.13 -13.90 28.03
N ASN A 49 3.81 -13.97 29.18
CA ASN A 49 3.15 -14.08 30.48
C ASN A 49 2.38 -12.78 30.78
N GLN A 50 1.32 -12.88 31.59
CA GLN A 50 0.34 -11.82 31.86
C GLN A 50 0.93 -10.43 32.20
N SER A 51 2.16 -10.33 32.71
CA SER A 51 2.78 -9.05 33.09
C SER A 51 3.21 -8.13 31.94
N LYS A 52 3.19 -8.59 30.67
CA LYS A 52 3.63 -7.76 29.53
C LYS A 52 2.51 -6.90 28.91
N TRP A 53 1.25 -7.10 29.29
CA TRP A 53 0.12 -6.35 28.74
C TRP A 53 0.15 -4.85 29.10
N ASP A 54 0.68 -4.50 30.27
CA ASP A 54 0.77 -3.11 30.72
C ASP A 54 1.72 -2.26 29.85
N VAL A 55 2.72 -2.90 29.25
CA VAL A 55 3.70 -2.25 28.36
C VAL A 55 3.33 -2.41 26.89
N PHE A 56 2.37 -3.28 26.57
CA PHE A 56 1.95 -3.58 25.20
C PHE A 56 1.34 -2.37 24.51
N LEU A 57 0.33 -1.74 25.13
CA LEU A 57 -0.39 -0.61 24.53
C LEU A 57 0.54 0.58 24.18
N PRO A 58 1.38 1.08 25.10
CA PRO A 58 2.24 2.23 24.79
C PRO A 58 3.32 1.90 23.75
N ASN A 59 3.85 0.69 23.72
CA ASN A 59 4.81 0.28 22.68
C ASN A 59 4.12 0.12 21.32
N THR A 60 2.97 -0.54 21.27
CA THR A 60 2.18 -0.71 20.05
C THR A 60 1.77 0.64 19.46
N ALA A 61 1.38 1.61 20.28
CA ALA A 61 1.06 2.96 19.83
C ALA A 61 2.26 3.66 19.18
N LYS A 62 3.45 3.57 19.80
CA LYS A 62 4.69 4.14 19.23
C LYS A 62 5.05 3.50 17.90
N TYR A 63 5.00 2.17 17.81
CA TYR A 63 5.28 1.46 16.56
C TYR A 63 4.24 1.77 15.48
N ALA A 64 2.95 1.77 15.83
CA ALA A 64 1.88 2.08 14.90
C ALA A 64 2.04 3.49 14.32
N LEU A 65 2.38 4.49 15.13
CA LEU A 65 2.64 5.86 14.67
C LEU A 65 3.83 5.93 13.71
N PHE A 66 4.95 5.32 14.09
CA PHE A 66 6.15 5.28 13.24
C PHE A 66 5.86 4.63 11.87
N TRP A 67 5.22 3.45 11.88
CA TRP A 67 4.86 2.74 10.67
C TRP A 67 3.77 3.43 9.86
N PHE A 68 2.87 4.18 10.49
CA PHE A 68 1.90 5.00 9.79
C PHE A 68 2.60 6.09 8.99
N VAL A 69 3.50 6.86 9.61
CA VAL A 69 4.26 7.94 8.93
C VAL A 69 5.11 7.38 7.80
N MET A 70 5.87 6.30 8.06
CA MET A 70 6.68 5.65 7.02
C MET A 70 5.81 5.07 5.91
N GLY A 71 4.67 4.48 6.25
CA GLY A 71 3.71 3.94 5.30
C GLY A 71 3.15 5.02 4.38
N LEU A 72 2.82 6.22 4.89
CA LEU A 72 2.40 7.34 4.05
C LEU A 72 3.46 7.70 3.01
N ILE A 73 4.73 7.82 3.43
CA ILE A 73 5.85 8.17 2.54
C ILE A 73 6.04 7.10 1.46
N VAL A 74 6.13 5.83 1.86
CA VAL A 74 6.35 4.71 0.93
C VAL A 74 5.18 4.56 -0.05
N ASN A 75 3.94 4.64 0.43
CA ASN A 75 2.76 4.52 -0.42
C ASN A 75 2.59 5.72 -1.37
N TYR A 76 3.03 6.92 -0.94
CA TYR A 76 3.06 8.10 -1.80
C TYR A 76 4.01 7.87 -3.00
N PHE A 77 5.25 7.44 -2.76
CA PHE A 77 6.18 7.09 -3.83
C PHE A 77 5.66 5.93 -4.69
N GLY A 78 5.08 4.91 -4.05
CA GLY A 78 4.46 3.78 -4.76
C GLY A 78 3.36 4.23 -5.74
N TRP A 79 2.55 5.21 -5.34
CA TRP A 79 1.55 5.81 -6.22
C TRP A 79 2.18 6.53 -7.41
N ILE A 80 3.23 7.34 -7.17
CA ILE A 80 3.95 8.06 -8.24
C ILE A 80 4.52 7.08 -9.26
N PHE A 81 5.22 6.03 -8.82
CA PHE A 81 5.80 5.04 -9.72
C PHE A 81 4.73 4.31 -10.54
N ALA A 82 3.61 3.96 -9.91
CA ALA A 82 2.50 3.31 -10.59
C ALA A 82 1.83 4.24 -11.62
N GLU A 83 1.70 5.53 -11.31
CA GLU A 83 1.16 6.53 -12.23
C GLU A 83 2.10 6.77 -13.43
N ILE A 84 3.42 6.90 -13.20
CA ILE A 84 4.42 7.01 -14.27
C ILE A 84 4.34 5.79 -15.20
N ARG A 85 4.28 4.57 -14.62
CA ARG A 85 4.14 3.33 -15.40
C ARG A 85 2.85 3.34 -16.23
N TYR A 86 1.74 3.80 -15.66
CA TYR A 86 0.45 3.87 -16.35
C TYR A 86 0.49 4.85 -17.54
N GLN A 87 1.06 6.04 -17.35
CA GLN A 87 1.22 7.04 -18.41
C GLN A 87 2.11 6.53 -19.55
N ASN A 88 3.21 5.86 -19.22
CA ASN A 88 4.10 5.25 -20.22
C ASN A 88 3.39 4.20 -21.08
N VAL A 89 2.49 3.40 -20.48
CA VAL A 89 1.69 2.41 -21.23
C VAL A 89 0.67 3.10 -22.16
N ILE A 90 0.03 4.18 -21.72
CA ILE A 90 -0.88 4.95 -22.58
C ILE A 90 -0.14 5.60 -23.72
N LYS A 91 1.02 6.22 -23.45
CA LYS A 91 1.84 6.89 -24.46
C LYS A 91 2.24 5.92 -25.57
N LYS A 92 2.76 4.73 -25.21
CA LYS A 92 3.10 3.67 -26.18
C LYS A 92 1.90 3.25 -27.04
N LYS A 93 0.72 3.05 -26.43
CA LYS A 93 -0.49 2.69 -27.19
C LYS A 93 -0.95 3.78 -28.15
N LYS A 94 -0.77 5.06 -27.81
CA LYS A 94 -1.09 6.18 -28.70
C LYS A 94 -0.12 6.25 -29.89
N GLU A 95 1.17 6.04 -29.65
CA GLU A 95 2.20 6.00 -30.71
C GLU A 95 1.98 4.81 -31.67
N GLU A 96 1.57 3.64 -31.15
CA GLU A 96 1.23 2.47 -31.97
C GLU A 96 -0.02 2.69 -32.83
N ASN A 97 -1.04 3.38 -32.31
CA ASN A 97 -2.31 3.61 -33.02
C ASN A 97 -2.29 4.85 -33.94
N GLY A 98 -1.36 5.80 -33.74
CA GLY A 98 -1.22 7.00 -34.57
C GLY A 98 -0.28 6.85 -35.76
N ASN A 99 0.42 5.71 -35.87
CA ASN A 99 1.29 5.34 -36.99
C ASN A 99 0.60 4.38 -37.99
N HIS A 100 -0.72 4.24 -37.90
CA HIS A 100 -1.59 3.54 -38.86
C HIS A 100 -2.65 4.51 -39.39
#